data_AF-A0A9W6UBN2-F1
#
_entry.id   AF-A0A9W6UBN2-F1
#
_cell.length_a   1.000
_cell.length_b   1.000
_cell.length_c   1.000
_cell.angle_alpha   90.00
_cell.angle_beta   90.00
_cell.angle_gamma   90.00
#
_symmetry.space_group_name_H-M   'P 1'
#
loop_
_entity.id
_entity.type
_entity.pdbx_description
1 polymer ?
#
loop_
_entity_poly.entity_id
_entity_poly.type
_entity_poly.pdbx_seq_one_letter_code
_entity_poly.pdbx_strand_id
1 'polypeptide(L)'
;MEAVSNARREGDVDKSKAMIAEMIEACRQQCFRSIWMDMSKHKEVKYESNDNAIKSKIEHFTFHGLEELNDSCEITMKKRCLNNKNPIHLSIAIYQVAKLRMLQFYYDYIDFYLDRSDFQYQEMDTDSGYIAFICENPFKDCIKPELREHFDEHKYEWFPRDYNAEVAKFDRRTPGLFKEEWRGDAMVSLSSKNYICYLPDEEHKVKVSAKGVQQGRGRNVDVLNPDGFKTVVRDRIIL
;
A
#
# COMPACT_ATOMS: atom_id res chain seq x y z
N MET A 1 9.43 -2.86 -15.95
CA MET A 1 8.36 -3.68 -15.31
C MET A 1 8.62 -5.17 -15.51
N GLU A 2 8.93 -5.61 -16.72
CA GLU A 2 9.11 -7.03 -17.05
C GLU A 2 10.14 -7.76 -16.18
N ALA A 3 11.32 -7.17 -15.94
CA ALA A 3 12.34 -7.77 -15.07
C ALA A 3 11.84 -8.05 -13.64
N VAL A 4 10.99 -7.18 -13.10
CA VAL A 4 10.41 -7.34 -11.75
C VAL A 4 9.38 -8.47 -11.78
N SER A 5 8.47 -8.46 -12.75
CA SER A 5 7.48 -9.53 -12.91
C SER A 5 8.13 -10.90 -13.12
N ASN A 6 9.19 -10.98 -13.92
CA ASN A 6 9.93 -12.23 -14.16
C ASN A 6 10.63 -12.72 -12.88
N ALA A 7 11.33 -11.83 -12.16
CA ALA A 7 11.92 -12.17 -10.88
C ALA A 7 10.87 -12.67 -9.86
N ARG A 8 9.69 -12.04 -9.82
CA ARG A 8 8.58 -12.47 -8.96
C ARG A 8 8.03 -13.84 -9.36
N ARG A 9 7.86 -14.09 -10.65
CA ARG A 9 7.44 -15.40 -11.18
C ARG A 9 8.45 -16.49 -10.83
N GLU A 10 9.75 -16.22 -11.00
CA GLU A 10 10.81 -17.15 -10.62
C GLU A 10 10.83 -17.41 -9.12
N GLY A 11 10.68 -16.37 -8.28
CA GLY A 11 10.62 -16.52 -6.83
C GLY A 11 9.40 -17.28 -6.30
N ASP A 12 8.29 -17.28 -7.05
CA ASP A 12 7.11 -18.09 -6.72
C ASP A 12 7.32 -19.59 -7.01
N VAL A 13 8.17 -19.92 -7.99
CA VAL A 13 8.50 -21.30 -8.36
C VAL A 13 9.66 -21.84 -7.51
N ASP A 14 10.69 -21.02 -7.31
CA ASP A 14 11.91 -21.38 -6.61
C ASP A 14 12.06 -20.56 -5.32
N LYS A 15 11.81 -21.23 -4.18
CA LYS A 15 11.92 -20.62 -2.84
C LYS A 15 13.31 -20.04 -2.56
N SER A 16 14.37 -20.54 -3.18
CA SER A 16 15.72 -20.00 -3.00
C SER A 16 15.87 -18.59 -3.61
N LYS A 17 15.06 -18.28 -4.63
CA LYS A 17 15.00 -16.97 -5.29
C LYS A 17 13.97 -16.02 -4.67
N ALA A 18 13.16 -16.46 -3.71
CA ALA A 18 12.12 -15.64 -3.09
C ALA A 18 12.70 -14.35 -2.48
N MET A 19 13.86 -14.43 -1.82
CA MET A 19 14.53 -13.24 -1.28
C MET A 19 14.94 -12.25 -2.38
N ILE A 20 15.51 -12.75 -3.48
CA ILE A 20 15.91 -11.93 -4.63
C ILE A 20 14.68 -11.25 -5.26
N ALA A 21 13.59 -12.00 -5.39
CA ALA A 21 12.33 -11.49 -5.92
C ALA A 21 11.75 -10.34 -5.08
N GLU A 22 11.79 -10.47 -3.75
CA GLU A 22 11.38 -9.40 -2.82
C GLU A 22 12.34 -8.20 -2.88
N MET A 23 13.65 -8.43 -2.98
CA MET A 23 14.64 -7.35 -3.11
C MET A 23 14.46 -6.54 -4.40
N ILE A 24 14.16 -7.20 -5.52
CA ILE A 24 13.91 -6.54 -6.81
C ILE A 24 12.62 -5.70 -6.73
N GLU A 25 11.57 -6.23 -6.10
CA GLU A 25 10.34 -5.48 -5.87
C GLU A 25 10.57 -4.26 -4.95
N ALA A 26 11.33 -4.42 -3.88
CA ALA A 26 11.70 -3.31 -2.99
C ALA A 26 12.51 -2.23 -3.74
N CYS A 27 13.47 -2.64 -4.58
CA CYS A 27 14.25 -1.73 -5.41
C CYS A 27 13.35 -0.91 -6.36
N ARG A 28 12.38 -1.57 -7.02
CA ARG A 28 11.39 -0.89 -7.87
C ARG A 28 10.63 0.20 -7.10
N GLN A 29 10.14 -0.13 -5.90
CA GLN A 29 9.42 0.83 -5.07
C GLN A 29 10.33 1.97 -4.60
N GLN A 30 11.59 1.68 -4.28
CA GLN A 30 12.56 2.69 -3.85
C GLN A 30 12.95 3.66 -4.97
N CYS A 31 13.12 3.18 -6.20
CA CYS A 31 13.37 4.04 -7.37
C CYS A 31 12.24 5.05 -7.60
N PHE A 32 11.00 4.64 -7.35
CA PHE A 32 9.87 5.57 -7.42
C PHE A 32 9.89 6.60 -6.27
N ARG A 33 10.18 6.15 -5.04
CA ARG A 33 10.28 7.03 -3.86
C ARG A 33 11.42 8.04 -3.97
N SER A 34 12.55 7.65 -4.58
CA SER A 34 13.71 8.54 -4.73
C SER A 34 13.38 9.76 -5.62
N ILE A 35 12.54 9.58 -6.64
CA ILE A 35 12.07 10.67 -7.50
C ILE A 35 11.18 11.68 -6.74
N TRP A 36 10.47 11.23 -5.71
CA TRP A 36 9.58 12.06 -4.88
C TRP A 36 10.25 12.61 -3.61
N MET A 37 11.57 12.47 -3.47
CA MET A 37 12.24 12.89 -2.23
C MET A 37 12.09 14.39 -1.96
N ASP A 38 11.69 14.70 -0.74
CA ASP A 38 11.61 16.06 -0.22
C ASP A 38 13.00 16.57 0.13
N MET A 39 13.63 17.21 -0.85
CA MET A 39 14.96 17.80 -0.73
C MET A 39 15.02 18.95 0.30
N SER A 40 13.88 19.52 0.71
CA SER A 40 13.85 20.61 1.71
C SER A 40 14.25 20.14 3.11
N LYS A 41 14.08 18.85 3.39
CA LYS A 41 14.50 18.22 4.65
C LYS A 41 15.99 17.89 4.69
N HIS A 42 16.70 18.02 3.57
CA HIS A 42 18.12 17.72 3.52
C HIS A 42 18.92 18.79 4.25
N LYS A 43 19.78 18.35 5.15
CA LYS A 43 20.63 19.21 5.97
C LYS A 43 22.10 18.97 5.61
N GLU A 44 22.95 19.89 6.03
CA GLU A 44 24.40 19.75 5.97
C GLU A 44 24.92 19.58 7.38
N VAL A 45 25.76 18.57 7.57
CA VAL A 45 26.43 18.31 8.83
C VAL A 45 27.86 18.82 8.72
N LYS A 46 28.29 19.57 9.73
CA LYS A 46 29.65 20.10 9.84
C LYS A 46 30.20 19.78 11.23
N TYR A 47 31.45 19.34 11.30
CA TYR A 47 32.14 19.11 12.56
C TYR A 47 33.03 20.31 12.88
N GLU A 48 33.08 20.70 14.14
CA GLU A 48 33.91 21.83 14.61
C GLU A 48 34.39 21.61 16.04
N SER A 49 35.65 21.89 16.32
CA SER A 49 36.23 21.81 17.67
C SER A 49 36.61 23.18 18.24
N ASN A 50 36.60 24.23 17.42
CA ASN A 50 36.94 25.57 17.87
C ASN A 50 35.70 26.32 18.38
N ASP A 51 35.71 26.72 19.65
CA ASP A 51 34.62 27.44 20.32
C ASP A 51 34.11 28.67 19.56
N ASN A 52 35.01 29.47 18.97
CA ASN A 52 34.61 30.66 18.23
C ASN A 52 33.89 30.30 16.91
N ALA A 53 34.38 29.27 16.23
CA ALA A 53 33.74 28.76 15.01
C ALA A 53 32.39 28.08 15.31
N ILE A 54 32.26 27.41 16.47
CA ILE A 54 31.00 26.85 16.95
C ILE A 54 29.98 27.96 17.19
N LYS A 55 30.33 28.98 17.98
CA LYS A 55 29.45 30.13 18.26
C LYS A 55 28.98 30.81 16.97
N SER A 56 29.91 31.08 16.05
CA SER A 56 29.59 31.69 14.75
C SER A 56 28.60 30.86 13.93
N LYS A 57 28.70 29.52 13.97
CA LYS A 57 27.78 28.62 13.26
C LYS A 57 26.42 28.52 13.93
N ILE A 58 26.33 28.61 15.27
CA ILE A 58 25.07 28.63 16.02
C ILE A 58 24.27 29.89 15.73
N GLU A 59 24.94 31.04 15.66
CA GLU A 59 24.32 32.33 15.37
C GLU A 59 23.86 32.47 13.91
N HIS A 60 24.36 31.61 13.02
CA HIS A 60 23.99 31.64 11.62
C HIS A 60 22.52 31.27 11.42
N PHE A 61 21.79 32.04 10.61
CA PHE A 61 20.34 31.86 10.37
C PHE A 61 19.92 30.49 9.80
N THR A 62 20.87 29.72 9.27
CA THR A 62 20.63 28.34 8.80
C THR A 62 20.93 27.27 9.85
N PHE A 63 21.32 27.64 11.07
CA PHE A 63 21.50 26.69 12.16
C PHE A 63 20.21 25.89 12.41
N HIS A 64 20.36 24.58 12.65
CA HIS A 64 19.24 23.69 12.96
C HIS A 64 19.44 22.98 14.30
N GLY A 65 20.65 22.51 14.59
CA GLY A 65 20.92 21.79 15.82
C GLY A 65 22.41 21.54 16.02
N LEU A 66 22.76 21.22 17.25
CA LEU A 66 24.11 20.90 17.68
C LEU A 66 24.06 19.66 18.56
N GLU A 67 24.99 18.75 18.36
CA GLU A 67 25.22 17.59 19.21
C GLU A 67 26.67 17.63 19.68
N GLU A 68 26.86 17.64 21.00
CA GLU A 68 28.20 17.64 21.60
C GLU A 68 28.78 16.24 21.49
N LEU A 69 30.00 16.16 20.94
CA LEU A 69 30.84 14.98 20.93
C LEU A 69 32.01 15.22 21.90
N ASN A 70 32.77 14.18 22.23
CA ASN A 70 33.83 14.27 23.25
C ASN A 70 34.78 15.48 23.03
N ASP A 71 35.35 15.62 21.83
CA ASP A 71 36.36 16.65 21.51
C ASP A 71 35.89 17.62 20.39
N SER A 72 34.61 17.59 20.02
CA SER A 72 34.07 18.39 18.93
C SER A 72 32.55 18.54 19.02
N CYS A 73 31.96 19.41 18.22
CA CYS A 73 30.52 19.51 18.05
C CYS A 73 30.14 19.08 16.63
N GLU A 74 29.11 18.25 16.51
CA GLU A 74 28.39 18.04 15.26
C GLU A 74 27.33 19.14 15.13
N ILE A 75 27.45 19.97 14.09
CA ILE A 75 26.55 21.09 13.82
C ILE A 75 25.75 20.78 12.58
N THR A 76 24.43 20.69 12.75
CA THR A 76 23.47 20.51 11.66
C THR A 76 22.95 21.86 11.18
N MET A 77 23.06 22.11 9.88
CA MET A 77 22.65 23.33 9.19
C MET A 77 21.59 23.02 8.11
N LYS A 78 20.63 23.92 7.91
CA LYS A 78 19.74 23.93 6.74
C LYS A 78 20.52 24.37 5.50
N LYS A 79 20.14 23.84 4.33
CA LYS A 79 20.69 24.26 3.04
C LYS A 79 20.06 25.58 2.59
N ARG A 80 20.90 26.54 2.18
CA ARG A 80 20.44 27.85 1.68
C ARG A 80 19.84 27.76 0.27
N CYS A 81 20.48 26.96 -0.59
CA CYS A 81 20.02 26.72 -1.96
C CYS A 81 19.76 25.23 -2.13
N LEU A 82 18.55 24.88 -2.56
CA LEU A 82 18.17 23.51 -2.86
C LEU A 82 18.28 23.29 -4.36
N ASN A 83 19.12 22.36 -4.77
CA ASN A 83 19.17 21.90 -6.15
C ASN A 83 18.29 20.65 -6.28
N ASN A 84 17.07 20.83 -6.77
CA ASN A 84 16.14 19.73 -6.97
C ASN A 84 16.31 19.13 -8.37
N LYS A 85 17.07 18.04 -8.46
CA LYS A 85 17.33 17.31 -9.71
C LYS A 85 16.31 16.19 -9.96
N ASN A 86 15.41 15.94 -9.02
CA ASN A 86 14.49 14.82 -9.13
C ASN A 86 13.33 15.19 -10.05
N PRO A 87 12.92 14.30 -10.97
CA PRO A 87 11.78 14.56 -11.86
C PRO A 87 10.45 14.38 -11.13
N ILE A 88 10.16 15.24 -10.15
CA ILE A 88 8.98 15.15 -9.26
C ILE A 88 7.66 15.01 -10.05
N HIS A 89 7.53 15.69 -11.19
CA HIS A 89 6.35 15.59 -12.06
C HIS A 89 6.05 14.16 -12.51
N LEU A 90 7.08 13.34 -12.74
CA LEU A 90 6.91 11.93 -13.10
C LEU A 90 6.25 11.16 -11.95
N SER A 91 6.67 11.41 -10.71
CA SER A 91 6.04 10.79 -9.53
C SER A 91 4.58 11.21 -9.37
N ILE A 92 4.25 12.49 -9.60
CA ILE A 92 2.85 12.96 -9.59
C ILE A 92 2.05 12.18 -10.64
N ALA A 93 2.53 12.15 -11.89
CA ALA A 93 1.82 11.50 -12.98
C ALA A 93 1.56 10.02 -12.69
N ILE A 94 2.56 9.27 -12.21
CA ILE A 94 2.41 7.86 -11.83
C ILE A 94 1.35 7.70 -10.73
N TYR A 95 1.36 8.53 -9.68
CA TYR A 95 0.33 8.48 -8.64
C TYR A 95 -1.07 8.78 -9.18
N GLN A 96 -1.21 9.74 -10.08
CA GLN A 96 -2.51 10.05 -10.69
C GLN A 96 -3.02 8.90 -11.55
N VAL A 97 -2.14 8.27 -12.34
CA VAL A 97 -2.51 7.10 -13.15
C VAL A 97 -2.88 5.91 -12.26
N ALA A 98 -2.18 5.68 -11.15
CA ALA A 98 -2.51 4.62 -10.20
C ALA A 98 -3.89 4.83 -9.56
N LYS A 99 -4.21 6.06 -9.12
CA LYS A 99 -5.54 6.42 -8.61
C LYS A 99 -6.62 6.25 -9.68
N LEU A 100 -6.33 6.71 -10.90
CA LEU A 100 -7.25 6.55 -12.02
C LEU A 100 -7.54 5.07 -12.27
N ARG A 101 -6.54 4.19 -12.24
CA ARG A 101 -6.76 2.73 -12.41
C ARG A 101 -7.69 2.14 -11.35
N MET A 102 -7.59 2.58 -10.09
CA MET A 102 -8.53 2.16 -9.04
C MET A 102 -9.95 2.68 -9.29
N LEU A 103 -10.09 3.93 -9.74
CA LEU A 103 -11.39 4.51 -10.10
C LEU A 103 -12.01 3.84 -11.32
N GLN A 104 -11.21 3.53 -12.34
CA GLN A 104 -11.65 2.79 -13.52
C GLN A 104 -12.09 1.37 -13.13
N PHE A 105 -11.39 0.70 -12.22
CA PHE A 105 -11.87 -0.59 -11.70
C PHE A 105 -13.22 -0.47 -11.00
N TYR A 106 -13.46 0.61 -10.25
CA TYR A 106 -14.75 0.85 -9.65
C TYR A 106 -15.84 1.13 -10.71
N TYR A 107 -15.65 2.12 -11.57
CA TYR A 107 -16.71 2.60 -12.48
C TYR A 107 -16.83 1.76 -13.76
N ASP A 108 -15.71 1.45 -14.40
CA ASP A 108 -15.68 0.81 -15.72
C ASP A 108 -15.78 -0.73 -15.61
N TYR A 109 -15.66 -1.28 -14.40
CA TYR A 109 -15.74 -2.72 -14.17
C TYR A 109 -16.81 -3.09 -13.14
N ILE A 110 -16.65 -2.73 -11.86
CA ILE A 110 -17.59 -3.13 -10.80
C ILE A 110 -18.99 -2.54 -11.04
N ASP A 111 -19.12 -1.22 -11.13
CA ASP A 111 -20.40 -0.50 -11.31
C ASP A 111 -21.01 -0.76 -12.70
N PHE A 112 -20.15 -0.98 -13.71
CA PHE A 112 -20.58 -1.30 -15.05
C PHE A 112 -21.30 -2.66 -15.10
N TYR A 113 -20.69 -3.72 -14.57
CA TYR A 113 -21.23 -5.09 -14.68
C TYR A 113 -22.21 -5.49 -13.59
N LEU A 114 -22.13 -4.91 -12.38
CA LEU A 114 -22.97 -5.25 -11.24
C LEU A 114 -23.98 -4.14 -10.96
N ASP A 115 -25.15 -4.48 -10.41
CA ASP A 115 -26.07 -3.46 -9.89
C ASP A 115 -25.54 -2.90 -8.57
N ARG A 116 -25.75 -1.61 -8.32
CA ARG A 116 -25.31 -0.95 -7.06
C ARG A 116 -25.98 -1.52 -5.81
N SER A 117 -27.11 -2.21 -5.96
CA SER A 117 -27.76 -2.93 -4.87
C SER A 117 -27.09 -4.27 -4.53
N ASP A 118 -26.26 -4.81 -5.43
CA ASP A 118 -25.60 -6.11 -5.26
C ASP A 118 -24.22 -6.02 -4.61
N PHE A 119 -23.67 -4.82 -4.43
CA PHE A 119 -22.36 -4.62 -3.81
C PHE A 119 -22.27 -3.34 -2.97
N GLN A 120 -21.36 -3.36 -2.00
CA GLN A 120 -20.99 -2.20 -1.20
C GLN A 120 -19.47 -2.12 -1.09
N TYR A 121 -18.90 -1.00 -1.52
CA TYR A 121 -17.47 -0.73 -1.33
C TYR A 121 -17.24 -0.31 0.14
N GLN A 122 -16.32 -0.99 0.82
CA GLN A 122 -16.11 -0.83 2.27
C GLN A 122 -14.84 -0.04 2.59
N GLU A 123 -13.73 -0.33 1.92
CA GLU A 123 -12.43 0.31 2.18
C GLU A 123 -11.56 0.26 0.92
N MET A 124 -10.77 1.31 0.69
CA MET A 124 -9.72 1.32 -0.33
C MET A 124 -8.38 1.72 0.32
N ASP A 125 -7.35 0.89 0.19
CA ASP A 125 -5.99 1.25 0.61
C ASP A 125 -5.03 1.12 -0.57
N THR A 126 -4.68 2.28 -1.14
CA THR A 126 -3.68 2.49 -2.19
C THR A 126 -3.98 1.75 -3.51
N ASP A 127 -3.75 0.43 -3.55
CA ASP A 127 -3.92 -0.47 -4.69
C ASP A 127 -4.78 -1.70 -4.35
N SER A 128 -5.47 -1.66 -3.20
CA SER A 128 -6.40 -2.69 -2.74
C SER A 128 -7.79 -2.11 -2.50
N GLY A 129 -8.81 -2.93 -2.74
CA GLY A 129 -10.22 -2.59 -2.53
C GLY A 129 -10.95 -3.72 -1.82
N TYR A 130 -11.75 -3.39 -0.81
CA TYR A 130 -12.60 -4.32 -0.08
C TYR A 130 -14.05 -4.05 -0.46
N ILE A 131 -14.68 -5.04 -1.07
CA ILE A 131 -16.04 -4.95 -1.61
C ILE A 131 -16.85 -6.09 -1.00
N ALA A 132 -17.96 -5.74 -0.37
CA ALA A 132 -18.96 -6.70 0.07
C ALA A 132 -19.92 -6.96 -1.10
N PHE A 133 -20.26 -8.23 -1.34
CA PHE A 133 -21.19 -8.64 -2.37
C PHE A 133 -22.38 -9.37 -1.74
N ILE A 134 -23.54 -9.29 -2.39
CA ILE A 134 -24.75 -10.01 -1.96
C ILE A 134 -24.66 -11.53 -2.20
N CYS A 135 -23.91 -11.94 -3.23
CA CYS A 135 -23.79 -13.33 -3.65
C CYS A 135 -22.35 -13.86 -3.47
N GLU A 136 -22.21 -15.17 -3.28
CA GLU A 136 -20.90 -15.82 -3.10
C GLU A 136 -20.01 -15.69 -4.34
N ASN A 137 -20.59 -15.79 -5.54
CA ASN A 137 -19.86 -15.69 -6.81
C ASN A 137 -20.33 -14.46 -7.61
N PRO A 138 -19.96 -13.21 -7.22
CA PRO A 138 -20.44 -11.98 -7.85
C PRO A 138 -20.20 -11.91 -9.35
N PHE A 139 -19.02 -12.33 -9.79
CA PHE A 139 -18.65 -12.32 -11.21
C PHE A 139 -19.31 -13.44 -12.03
N LYS A 140 -20.09 -14.32 -11.39
CA LYS A 140 -20.86 -15.37 -12.04
C LYS A 140 -22.36 -15.13 -11.92
N ASP A 141 -22.84 -14.75 -10.74
CA ASP A 141 -24.26 -14.79 -10.39
C ASP A 141 -24.89 -13.39 -10.37
N CYS A 142 -24.09 -12.33 -10.17
CA CYS A 142 -24.58 -10.96 -10.02
C CYS A 142 -24.30 -10.05 -11.24
N ILE A 143 -23.79 -10.61 -12.34
CA ILE A 143 -23.55 -9.85 -13.59
C ILE A 143 -24.89 -9.53 -14.25
N LYS A 144 -25.09 -8.25 -14.63
CA LYS A 144 -26.26 -7.78 -15.39
C LYS A 144 -26.50 -8.67 -16.62
N PRO A 145 -27.68 -9.27 -16.80
CA PRO A 145 -27.94 -10.25 -17.85
C PRO A 145 -27.57 -9.77 -19.26
N GLU A 146 -27.86 -8.52 -19.56
CA GLU A 146 -27.59 -7.87 -20.85
C GLU A 146 -26.10 -7.61 -21.13
N LEU A 147 -25.23 -7.70 -20.13
CA LEU A 147 -23.78 -7.48 -20.27
C LEU A 147 -22.98 -8.79 -20.22
N ARG A 148 -23.63 -9.95 -20.16
CA ARG A 148 -22.95 -11.24 -19.94
C ARG A 148 -21.96 -11.58 -21.05
N GLU A 149 -22.35 -11.39 -22.31
CA GLU A 149 -21.48 -11.62 -23.47
C GLU A 149 -20.27 -10.68 -23.44
N HIS A 150 -20.51 -9.38 -23.25
CA HIS A 150 -19.45 -8.38 -23.13
C HIS A 150 -18.49 -8.70 -21.96
N PHE A 151 -19.02 -9.15 -20.83
CA PHE A 151 -18.22 -9.54 -19.67
C PHE A 151 -17.28 -10.70 -19.99
N ASP A 152 -17.78 -11.75 -20.65
CA ASP A 152 -16.97 -12.93 -20.97
C ASP A 152 -15.83 -12.60 -21.96
N GLU A 153 -16.04 -11.64 -22.86
CA GLU A 153 -15.02 -11.14 -23.78
C GLU A 153 -13.93 -10.30 -23.08
N HIS A 154 -14.31 -9.48 -22.08
CA HIS A 154 -13.42 -8.44 -21.53
C HIS A 154 -12.91 -8.70 -20.09
N LYS A 155 -13.38 -9.75 -19.40
CA LYS A 155 -13.01 -10.01 -17.99
C LYS A 155 -11.50 -10.14 -17.75
N TYR A 156 -10.75 -10.63 -18.73
CA TYR A 156 -9.30 -10.83 -18.62
C TYR A 156 -8.46 -9.56 -18.84
N GLU A 157 -9.09 -8.43 -19.19
CA GLU A 157 -8.43 -7.11 -19.17
C GLU A 157 -8.21 -6.59 -17.74
N TRP A 158 -8.95 -7.17 -16.79
CA TRP A 158 -8.99 -6.76 -15.40
C TRP A 158 -8.44 -7.82 -14.45
N PHE A 159 -8.68 -9.11 -14.75
CA PHE A 159 -8.24 -10.23 -13.93
C PHE A 159 -7.34 -11.21 -14.69
N PRO A 160 -6.50 -12.00 -13.97
CA PRO A 160 -5.77 -13.10 -14.54
C PRO A 160 -6.65 -14.08 -15.30
N ARG A 161 -6.14 -14.57 -16.44
CA ARG A 161 -6.80 -15.66 -17.18
C ARG A 161 -6.80 -16.93 -16.34
N ASP A 162 -7.96 -17.60 -16.26
CA ASP A 162 -8.18 -18.74 -15.36
C ASP A 162 -8.41 -20.08 -16.09
N TYR A 163 -8.44 -20.09 -17.43
CA TYR A 163 -8.63 -21.31 -18.23
C TYR A 163 -7.45 -22.30 -18.18
N ASN A 164 -6.27 -21.86 -17.72
CA ASN A 164 -5.09 -22.71 -17.52
C ASN A 164 -4.30 -22.25 -16.29
N ALA A 165 -3.94 -23.18 -15.41
CA ALA A 165 -3.12 -22.94 -14.23
C ALA A 165 -1.77 -22.26 -14.52
N GLU A 166 -1.11 -22.58 -15.63
CA GLU A 166 0.16 -21.96 -16.01
C GLU A 166 -0.02 -20.49 -16.40
N VAL A 167 -1.07 -20.21 -17.18
CA VAL A 167 -1.43 -18.84 -17.58
C VAL A 167 -1.88 -18.03 -16.37
N ALA A 168 -2.70 -18.61 -15.49
CA ALA A 168 -3.15 -17.98 -14.26
C ALA A 168 -1.97 -17.59 -13.34
N LYS A 169 -0.98 -18.47 -13.19
CA LYS A 169 0.25 -18.20 -12.43
C LYS A 169 1.06 -17.06 -13.06
N PHE A 170 1.20 -17.05 -14.38
CA PHE A 170 1.91 -15.99 -15.08
C PHE A 170 1.22 -14.63 -14.93
N ASP A 171 -0.10 -14.61 -15.12
CA ASP A 171 -0.93 -13.41 -15.07
C ASP A 171 -1.09 -12.83 -13.67
N ARG A 172 -1.02 -13.67 -12.62
CA ARG A 172 -0.99 -13.22 -11.22
C ARG A 172 0.16 -12.25 -10.92
N ARG A 173 1.20 -12.23 -11.77
CA ARG A 173 2.36 -11.32 -11.71
C ARG A 173 2.42 -10.35 -12.89
N THR A 174 1.40 -10.32 -13.75
CA THR A 174 1.28 -9.35 -14.84
C THR A 174 0.82 -8.00 -14.28
N PRO A 175 1.58 -6.90 -14.52
CA PRO A 175 1.22 -5.59 -14.01
C PRO A 175 -0.14 -5.10 -14.51
N GLY A 176 -0.91 -4.46 -13.63
CA GLY A 176 -2.18 -3.82 -13.98
C GLY A 176 -3.43 -4.70 -13.86
N LEU A 177 -3.25 -6.02 -13.67
CA LEU A 177 -4.35 -6.93 -13.34
C LEU A 177 -4.62 -6.94 -11.84
N PHE A 178 -5.90 -6.96 -11.48
CA PHE A 178 -6.38 -7.17 -10.12
C PHE A 178 -6.37 -8.66 -9.80
N LYS A 179 -6.30 -9.01 -8.53
CA LYS A 179 -6.41 -10.40 -8.08
C LYS A 179 -7.06 -10.44 -6.72
N GLU A 180 -7.77 -11.52 -6.45
CA GLU A 180 -8.24 -11.78 -5.10
C GLU A 180 -7.04 -12.17 -4.21
N GLU A 181 -6.84 -11.39 -3.15
CA GLU A 181 -5.80 -11.67 -2.14
C GLU A 181 -6.37 -12.27 -0.85
N TRP A 182 -7.63 -11.96 -0.55
CA TRP A 182 -8.31 -12.43 0.65
C TRP A 182 -9.82 -12.41 0.44
N ARG A 183 -10.52 -13.39 1.02
CA ARG A 183 -11.98 -13.54 1.02
C ARG A 183 -12.45 -14.01 2.38
N GLY A 184 -13.58 -13.47 2.81
CA GLY A 184 -14.31 -13.88 4.00
C GLY A 184 -15.62 -13.12 4.12
N ASP A 185 -16.36 -13.38 5.20
CA ASP A 185 -17.79 -13.08 5.26
C ASP A 185 -18.11 -11.86 6.14
N ALA A 186 -17.12 -11.35 6.86
CA ALA A 186 -17.29 -10.19 7.73
C ALA A 186 -16.09 -9.26 7.67
N MET A 187 -16.39 -7.96 7.76
CA MET A 187 -15.42 -6.89 7.89
C MET A 187 -15.94 -5.82 8.85
N VAL A 188 -15.04 -5.28 9.68
CA VAL A 188 -15.28 -4.05 10.44
C VAL A 188 -14.18 -3.06 10.06
N SER A 189 -14.56 -1.94 9.44
CA SER A 189 -13.65 -0.82 9.16
C SER A 189 -13.95 0.33 10.12
N LEU A 190 -12.92 0.81 10.82
CA LEU A 190 -13.05 1.91 11.79
C LEU A 190 -12.56 3.23 11.21
N SER A 191 -11.40 3.20 10.57
CA SER A 191 -10.77 4.33 9.90
C SER A 191 -9.78 3.83 8.85
N SER A 192 -9.23 4.75 8.06
CA SER A 192 -8.24 4.40 7.04
C SER A 192 -7.10 3.58 7.64
N LYS A 193 -6.86 2.39 7.07
CA LYS A 193 -5.83 1.42 7.49
C LYS A 193 -6.05 0.81 8.89
N ASN A 194 -7.27 0.90 9.42
CA ASN A 194 -7.68 0.29 10.67
C ASN A 194 -8.97 -0.51 10.45
N TYR A 195 -8.80 -1.77 10.07
CA TYR A 195 -9.89 -2.68 9.75
C TYR A 195 -9.53 -4.13 10.10
N ILE A 196 -10.56 -4.93 10.29
CA ILE A 196 -10.45 -6.38 10.44
C ILE A 196 -11.39 -7.08 9.48
N CYS A 197 -10.88 -8.09 8.79
CA CYS A 197 -11.68 -9.01 7.98
C CYS A 197 -11.55 -10.42 8.58
N TYR A 198 -12.65 -11.16 8.69
CA TYR A 198 -12.66 -12.48 9.32
C TYR A 198 -13.79 -13.36 8.79
N LEU A 199 -13.66 -14.67 9.01
CA LEU A 199 -14.74 -15.63 8.89
C LEU A 199 -15.34 -15.86 10.28
N PRO A 200 -16.63 -15.57 10.51
CA PRO A 200 -17.25 -15.73 11.83
C PRO A 200 -17.14 -17.15 12.41
N ASP A 201 -17.18 -18.16 11.53
CA ASP A 201 -17.17 -19.58 11.91
C ASP A 201 -15.75 -20.18 12.00
N GLU A 202 -14.69 -19.42 11.67
CA GLU A 202 -13.30 -19.90 11.73
C GLU A 202 -12.46 -19.08 12.71
N GLU A 203 -11.91 -19.72 13.75
CA GLU A 203 -11.09 -19.04 14.77
C GLU A 203 -9.76 -18.46 14.25
N HIS A 204 -9.28 -18.89 13.09
CA HIS A 204 -7.91 -18.58 12.63
C HIS A 204 -7.83 -17.80 11.33
N LYS A 205 -8.93 -17.58 10.62
CA LYS A 205 -8.91 -16.89 9.32
C LYS A 205 -9.28 -15.43 9.48
N VAL A 206 -8.32 -14.66 10.00
CA VAL A 206 -8.45 -13.23 10.28
C VAL A 206 -7.35 -12.45 9.54
N LYS A 207 -7.73 -11.30 8.96
CA LYS A 207 -6.82 -10.29 8.41
C LYS A 207 -7.02 -8.99 9.19
N VAL A 208 -6.03 -8.59 9.98
CA VAL A 208 -6.07 -7.34 10.76
C VAL A 208 -5.11 -6.32 10.15
N SER A 209 -5.62 -5.11 9.90
CA SER A 209 -4.81 -3.91 9.64
C SER A 209 -5.08 -2.92 10.77
N ALA A 210 -4.03 -2.49 11.47
CA ALA A 210 -4.13 -1.51 12.55
C ALA A 210 -2.93 -0.55 12.52
N LYS A 211 -2.97 0.44 11.64
CA LYS A 211 -1.83 1.34 11.43
C LYS A 211 -1.60 2.23 12.66
N GLY A 212 -0.36 2.18 13.17
CA GLY A 212 0.03 2.92 14.38
C GLY A 212 -0.10 2.09 15.66
N VAL A 213 -0.66 0.88 15.58
CA VAL A 213 -0.78 -0.05 16.70
C VAL A 213 0.26 -1.17 16.56
N GLN A 214 0.85 -1.58 17.69
CA GLN A 214 1.79 -2.68 17.71
C GLN A 214 1.05 -4.04 17.75
N GLN A 215 1.23 -4.86 16.71
CA GLN A 215 0.52 -6.14 16.55
C GLN A 215 1.38 -7.37 16.93
N GLY A 216 2.67 -7.18 17.20
CA GLY A 216 3.63 -8.27 17.46
C GLY A 216 3.77 -8.66 18.94
N ARG A 217 4.25 -9.89 19.17
CA ARG A 217 4.61 -10.43 20.50
C ARG A 217 3.45 -10.48 21.50
N GLY A 218 2.24 -10.80 21.03
CA GLY A 218 1.06 -10.92 21.89
C GLY A 218 0.49 -9.59 22.41
N ARG A 219 1.01 -8.45 21.96
CA ARG A 219 0.52 -7.13 22.38
C ARG A 219 -0.79 -6.81 21.67
N ASN A 220 -1.73 -6.22 22.40
CA ASN A 220 -3.03 -5.77 21.91
C ASN A 220 -3.88 -6.90 21.29
N VAL A 221 -3.60 -8.18 21.54
CA VAL A 221 -4.38 -9.30 20.99
C VAL A 221 -5.80 -9.34 21.56
N ASP A 222 -5.95 -8.82 22.78
CA ASP A 222 -7.22 -8.62 23.49
C ASP A 222 -8.14 -7.59 22.81
N VAL A 223 -7.59 -6.66 22.03
CA VAL A 223 -8.37 -5.64 21.29
C VAL A 223 -8.31 -5.78 19.78
N LEU A 224 -7.25 -6.39 19.23
CA LEU A 224 -7.05 -6.62 17.79
C LEU A 224 -7.72 -7.92 17.33
N ASN A 225 -8.99 -8.07 17.67
CA ASN A 225 -9.85 -9.20 17.32
C ASN A 225 -11.24 -8.70 16.91
N PRO A 226 -12.10 -9.56 16.35
CA PRO A 226 -13.41 -9.13 15.87
C PRO A 226 -14.25 -8.42 16.94
N ASP A 227 -14.22 -8.88 18.19
CA ASP A 227 -15.02 -8.31 19.27
C ASP A 227 -14.51 -6.94 19.69
N GLY A 228 -13.19 -6.75 19.76
CA GLY A 228 -12.58 -5.45 20.02
C GLY A 228 -12.98 -4.41 18.98
N PHE A 229 -12.87 -4.75 17.69
CA PHE A 229 -13.30 -3.87 16.61
C PHE A 229 -14.81 -3.57 16.63
N LYS A 230 -15.65 -4.60 16.84
CA LYS A 230 -17.11 -4.42 16.97
C LYS A 230 -17.47 -3.52 18.16
N THR A 231 -16.75 -3.65 19.26
CA THR A 231 -16.98 -2.85 20.48
C THR A 231 -16.77 -1.37 20.20
N VAL A 232 -15.72 -1.00 19.45
CA VAL A 232 -15.49 0.41 19.07
C VAL A 232 -16.69 0.98 18.29
N VAL A 233 -17.25 0.20 17.36
CA VAL A 233 -18.43 0.62 16.57
C VAL A 233 -19.68 0.68 17.45
N ARG A 234 -19.96 -0.37 18.22
CA ARG A 234 -21.16 -0.50 19.05
C ARG A 234 -21.23 0.58 20.11
N ASP A 235 -20.12 0.80 20.80
CA ASP A 235 -20.04 1.68 21.95
C ASP A 235 -19.69 3.12 21.52
N ARG A 236 -19.54 3.35 20.20
CA ARG A 236 -19.21 4.65 19.59
C ARG A 236 -18.02 5.32 20.27
N ILE A 237 -16.98 4.54 20.53
CA ILE A 237 -15.77 5.05 21.17
C ILE A 237 -15.09 6.00 20.17
N ILE A 238 -15.18 7.30 20.42
CA ILE A 238 -14.47 8.32 19.66
C ILE A 238 -13.08 8.46 20.29
N LEU A 239 -12.04 8.24 19.49
CA LEU A 239 -10.63 8.47 19.85
C LEU A 239 -10.27 9.96 19.73
#